data_AF-A0A971VPI5-F1
#
_entry.id   AF-A0A971VPI5-F1
#
_cell.length_a   1.000
_cell.length_b   1.000
_cell.length_c   1.000
_cell.angle_alpha   90.00
_cell.angle_beta   90.00
_cell.angle_gamma   90.00
#
_symmetry.space_group_name_H-M   'P 1'
#
loop_
_entity.id
_entity.type
_entity.pdbx_description
1 polymer ?
#
loop_
_entity_poly.entity_id
_entity_poly.type
_entity_poly.pdbx_seq_one_letter_code
_entity_poly.pdbx_strand_id
1 'polypeptide(L)'
;MPFRKVNVKEEINKRLENDIELKMAYDFAQREYEVLKHLVKLRNEMGLSQDDVARKSGVTQQMVSRIETVSNSPTLRNFMKYVDGLGLELRFEKKNENIEYSQV
;
A
#
# COMPACT_ATOMS: atom_id res chain seq x y z
N MET A 1 -25.52 -17.29 21.89
CA MET A 1 -25.60 -15.81 21.78
C MET A 1 -25.85 -15.46 20.32
N PRO A 2 -26.85 -14.65 19.97
CA PRO A 2 -27.07 -14.24 18.59
C PRO A 2 -26.02 -13.22 18.16
N PHE A 3 -25.50 -13.37 16.93
CA PHE A 3 -24.61 -12.37 16.34
C PHE A 3 -25.39 -11.10 15.99
N ARG A 4 -24.86 -9.94 16.35
CA ARG A 4 -25.45 -8.63 16.04
C ARG A 4 -24.92 -8.14 14.71
N LYS A 5 -25.80 -7.75 13.79
CA LYS A 5 -25.41 -7.06 12.55
C LYS A 5 -24.89 -5.67 12.92
N VAL A 6 -23.61 -5.43 12.69
CA VAL A 6 -22.95 -4.14 12.95
C VAL A 6 -22.48 -3.53 11.63
N ASN A 7 -22.52 -2.20 11.55
CA ASN A 7 -21.90 -1.47 10.47
C ASN A 7 -20.40 -1.36 10.75
N VAL A 8 -19.60 -2.16 10.03
CA VAL A 8 -18.15 -2.26 10.24
C VAL A 8 -17.44 -0.91 10.05
N LYS A 9 -17.88 -0.09 9.08
CA LYS A 9 -17.25 1.22 8.82
C LYS A 9 -17.48 2.20 9.96
N GLU A 10 -18.72 2.27 10.45
CA GLU A 10 -19.06 3.15 11.59
C GLU A 10 -18.29 2.74 12.85
N GLU A 11 -18.17 1.45 13.13
CA GLU A 11 -17.45 0.94 14.29
C GLU A 11 -15.94 1.23 14.21
N ILE A 12 -15.33 1.11 13.02
CA ILE A 12 -13.93 1.47 12.81
C ILE A 12 -13.72 2.97 13.03
N ASN A 13 -14.54 3.82 12.41
CA ASN A 13 -14.41 5.28 12.56
C ASN A 13 -14.53 5.71 14.02
N LYS A 14 -15.49 5.14 14.75
CA LYS A 14 -15.65 5.42 16.18
C LYS A 14 -14.40 5.06 16.97
N ARG A 15 -13.71 3.96 16.67
CA ARG A 15 -12.47 3.60 17.36
C ARG A 15 -11.31 4.54 17.00
N LEU A 16 -11.22 4.95 15.73
CA LEU A 16 -10.20 5.90 15.26
C LEU A 16 -10.37 7.30 15.88
N GLU A 17 -11.59 7.73 16.18
CA GLU A 17 -11.83 9.02 16.86
C GLU A 17 -11.37 9.03 18.32
N ASN A 18 -11.39 7.87 18.98
CA ASN A 18 -11.08 7.74 20.40
C ASN A 18 -9.63 7.36 20.71
N ASP A 19 -8.83 7.03 19.68
CA ASP A 19 -7.46 6.56 19.83
C ASP A 19 -6.55 7.19 18.75
N ILE A 20 -5.69 8.11 19.20
CA ILE A 20 -4.76 8.84 18.34
C ILE A 20 -3.68 7.92 17.77
N GLU A 21 -3.15 6.99 18.55
CA GLU A 21 -2.11 6.06 18.08
C GLU A 21 -2.67 5.13 17.00
N LEU A 22 -3.89 4.61 17.24
CA LEU A 22 -4.60 3.81 16.25
C LEU A 22 -4.89 4.60 14.98
N LYS A 23 -5.33 5.86 15.11
CA LYS A 23 -5.58 6.73 13.95
C LYS A 23 -4.31 6.96 13.13
N MET A 24 -3.19 7.25 13.78
CA MET A 24 -1.91 7.45 13.10
C MET A 24 -1.44 6.19 12.36
N ALA A 25 -1.53 5.02 13.02
CA ALA A 25 -1.19 3.74 12.40
C ALA A 25 -2.11 3.42 11.21
N TYR A 26 -3.41 3.69 11.35
CA TYR A 26 -4.39 3.52 10.28
C TYR A 26 -4.10 4.43 9.08
N ASP A 27 -3.83 5.72 9.31
CA ASP A 27 -3.50 6.69 8.26
C ASP A 27 -2.19 6.35 7.55
N PHE A 28 -1.23 5.76 8.27
CA PHE A 28 -0.01 5.24 7.65
C PHE A 28 -0.30 4.04 6.75
N ALA A 29 -0.99 3.02 7.26
CA ALA A 29 -1.36 1.82 6.50
C ALA A 29 -2.23 2.16 5.27
N GLN A 30 -3.16 3.11 5.42
CA GLN A 30 -3.99 3.59 4.32
C GLN A 30 -3.15 4.22 3.20
N ARG A 31 -2.12 5.00 3.54
CA ARG A 31 -1.21 5.59 2.54
C ARG A 31 -0.44 4.53 1.78
N GLU A 32 0.10 3.51 2.46
CA GLU A 32 0.78 2.40 1.80
C GLU A 32 -0.17 1.65 0.84
N TYR A 33 -1.41 1.40 1.29
CA TYR A 33 -2.43 0.75 0.47
C TYR A 33 -2.78 1.56 -0.78
N GLU A 34 -3.00 2.87 -0.68
CA GLU A 34 -3.34 3.70 -1.84
C GLU A 34 -2.20 3.74 -2.88
N VAL A 35 -0.94 3.79 -2.44
CA VAL A 35 0.22 3.71 -3.35
C VAL A 35 0.20 2.39 -4.13
N LEU A 36 0.06 1.26 -3.43
CA LEU A 36 0.09 -0.05 -4.06
C LEU A 36 -1.11 -0.27 -4.98
N LYS A 37 -2.31 0.12 -4.55
CA LYS A 37 -3.53 0.09 -5.36
C LYS A 37 -3.37 0.89 -6.65
N HIS A 38 -2.73 2.07 -6.57
CA HIS A 38 -2.45 2.86 -7.76
C HIS A 38 -1.47 2.16 -8.69
N LEU A 39 -0.40 1.54 -8.17
CA LEU A 39 0.54 0.76 -8.99
C LEU A 39 -0.13 -0.46 -9.64
N VAL A 40 -1.03 -1.17 -8.94
CA VAL A 40 -1.82 -2.28 -9.52
C VAL A 40 -2.71 -1.78 -10.65
N LYS A 41 -3.36 -0.63 -10.46
CA LYS A 41 -4.18 0.00 -11.48
C LYS A 41 -3.34 0.31 -12.73
N LEU A 42 -2.19 0.96 -12.58
CA LEU A 42 -1.27 1.25 -13.67
C LEU A 42 -0.80 -0.02 -14.38
N ARG A 43 -0.41 -1.06 -13.62
CA ARG A 43 -0.04 -2.37 -14.20
C ARG A 43 -1.14 -2.92 -15.12
N ASN A 44 -2.39 -2.88 -14.66
CA ASN A 44 -3.53 -3.36 -15.42
C ASN A 44 -3.79 -2.50 -16.68
N GLU A 45 -3.68 -1.17 -16.56
CA GLU A 45 -3.80 -0.24 -17.70
C GLU A 45 -2.70 -0.46 -18.75
N MET A 46 -1.51 -0.87 -18.32
CA MET A 46 -0.39 -1.26 -19.18
C MET A 46 -0.52 -2.68 -19.75
N GLY A 47 -1.58 -3.43 -19.41
CA GLY A 47 -1.82 -4.78 -19.89
C GLY A 47 -0.80 -5.83 -19.40
N LEU A 48 -0.09 -5.54 -18.31
CA LEU A 48 0.93 -6.44 -17.76
C LEU A 48 0.31 -7.40 -16.75
N SER A 49 0.59 -8.69 -16.85
CA SER A 49 0.29 -9.66 -15.78
C SER A 49 1.33 -9.58 -14.64
N GLN A 50 1.02 -10.16 -13.49
CA GLN A 50 2.00 -10.29 -12.40
C GLN A 50 3.22 -11.12 -12.82
N ASP A 51 3.05 -12.10 -13.71
CA ASP A 51 4.16 -12.90 -14.26
C ASP A 51 5.03 -12.06 -15.21
N ASP A 52 4.43 -11.19 -16.02
CA ASP A 52 5.19 -10.27 -16.88
C ASP A 52 6.08 -9.35 -16.05
N VAL A 53 5.53 -8.80 -14.95
CA VAL A 53 6.30 -7.94 -14.04
C VAL A 53 7.39 -8.73 -13.35
N ALA A 54 7.12 -9.96 -12.89
CA ALA A 54 8.12 -10.83 -12.28
C ALA A 54 9.31 -11.08 -13.23
N ARG A 55 9.04 -11.40 -14.49
CA ARG A 55 10.07 -11.62 -15.52
C ARG A 55 10.89 -10.35 -15.80
N LYS A 56 10.25 -9.19 -15.87
CA LYS A 56 10.92 -7.90 -16.12
C LYS A 56 11.73 -7.39 -14.93
N SER A 57 11.23 -7.57 -13.72
CA SER A 57 11.83 -7.09 -12.46
C SER A 57 12.91 -8.03 -11.89
N GLY A 58 12.91 -9.30 -12.29
CA GLY A 58 13.73 -10.33 -11.69
C GLY A 58 13.34 -10.67 -10.24
N VAL A 59 12.11 -10.34 -9.81
CA VAL A 59 11.52 -10.87 -8.56
C VAL A 59 10.58 -12.03 -8.87
N THR A 60 10.24 -12.85 -7.88
CA THR A 60 9.29 -13.95 -8.09
C THR A 60 7.87 -13.42 -8.23
N GLN A 61 7.01 -14.13 -8.98
CA GLN A 61 5.59 -13.80 -9.08
C GLN A 61 4.90 -13.79 -7.70
N GLN A 62 5.32 -14.67 -6.79
CA GLN A 62 4.86 -14.66 -5.39
C GLN A 62 5.22 -13.37 -4.66
N MET A 63 6.42 -12.82 -4.91
CA MET A 63 6.84 -11.53 -4.36
C MET A 63 6.00 -10.39 -4.96
N VAL A 64 5.75 -10.40 -6.27
CA VAL A 64 4.85 -9.43 -6.94
C VAL A 64 3.46 -9.47 -6.29
N SER A 65 2.88 -10.65 -6.13
CA SER A 65 1.58 -10.82 -5.48
C SER A 65 1.56 -10.27 -4.04
N ARG A 66 2.61 -10.53 -3.25
CA ARG A 66 2.74 -10.00 -1.88
C ARG A 66 2.84 -8.48 -1.86
N ILE A 67 3.61 -7.89 -2.77
CA ILE A 67 3.71 -6.43 -2.95
C ILE A 67 2.31 -5.87 -3.23
N GLU A 68 1.59 -6.42 -4.20
CA GLU A 68 0.28 -5.90 -4.64
C GLU A 68 -0.85 -6.07 -3.60
N THR A 69 -0.71 -7.00 -2.67
CA THR A 69 -1.73 -7.31 -1.65
C THR A 69 -1.39 -6.75 -0.26
N VAL A 70 -0.28 -6.03 -0.12
CA VAL A 70 0.24 -5.56 1.18
C VAL A 70 0.48 -6.72 2.18
N SER A 71 0.62 -7.94 1.68
CA SER A 71 0.82 -9.15 2.47
C SER A 71 2.31 -9.32 2.81
N ASN A 72 2.74 -8.69 3.91
CA ASN A 72 4.12 -8.42 4.34
C ASN A 72 4.77 -7.29 3.54
N SER A 73 5.13 -6.21 4.23
CA SER A 73 5.80 -5.05 3.64
C SER A 73 7.07 -5.51 2.90
N PRO A 74 7.16 -5.28 1.57
CA PRO A 74 8.34 -5.65 0.82
C PRO A 74 9.53 -4.84 1.31
N THR A 75 10.74 -5.39 1.14
CA THR A 75 11.93 -4.55 1.28
C THR A 75 11.91 -3.47 0.21
N LEU A 76 12.49 -2.30 0.51
CA LEU A 76 12.63 -1.21 -0.46
C LEU A 76 13.27 -1.71 -1.78
N ARG A 77 14.25 -2.62 -1.68
CA ARG A 77 14.90 -3.24 -2.84
C ARG A 77 13.89 -3.97 -3.75
N ASN A 78 13.01 -4.79 -3.18
CA ASN A 78 12.04 -5.55 -3.97
C ASN A 78 10.95 -4.64 -4.53
N PHE A 79 10.56 -3.62 -3.77
CA PHE A 79 9.64 -2.60 -4.25
C PHE A 79 10.20 -1.83 -5.46
N MET A 80 11.45 -1.36 -5.38
CA MET A 80 12.11 -0.70 -6.51
C MET A 80 12.20 -1.60 -7.74
N LYS A 81 12.61 -2.86 -7.58
CA LYS A 81 12.59 -3.83 -8.69
C LYS A 81 11.21 -4.00 -9.32
N TYR A 82 10.16 -4.06 -8.52
CA TYR A 82 8.78 -4.14 -9.00
C TYR A 82 8.39 -2.90 -9.82
N VAL A 83 8.69 -1.70 -9.32
CA VAL A 83 8.47 -0.42 -10.02
C VAL A 83 9.24 -0.40 -11.35
N ASP A 84 10.52 -0.80 -11.36
CA ASP A 84 11.34 -0.90 -12.57
C ASP A 84 10.76 -1.93 -13.56
N GLY A 85 10.26 -3.07 -13.06
CA GLY A 85 9.64 -4.12 -13.88
C GLY A 85 8.32 -3.70 -14.54
N LEU A 86 7.62 -2.73 -13.95
CA LEU A 86 6.49 -2.05 -14.58
C LEU A 86 6.95 -1.07 -15.68
N GLY A 87 8.22 -0.64 -15.68
CA GLY A 87 8.71 0.44 -16.54
C GLY A 87 8.35 1.82 -16.00
N LEU A 88 8.15 1.94 -14.68
CA LEU A 88 7.86 3.19 -13.99
C LEU A 88 9.12 3.73 -13.29
N GLU A 89 9.10 4.99 -12.93
CA GLU A 89 10.18 5.64 -12.19
C GLU A 89 9.62 6.25 -10.89
N LEU A 90 10.23 5.90 -9.76
CA LEU A 90 9.88 6.49 -8.47
C LEU A 90 10.55 7.87 -8.33
N ARG A 91 9.74 8.91 -8.15
CA ARG A 91 10.21 10.27 -7.90
C ARG A 91 9.66 10.79 -6.58
N PHE A 92 10.49 11.55 -5.87
CA PHE A 92 10.08 12.24 -4.65
C PHE A 92 9.77 13.70 -4.96
N GLU A 93 8.65 14.19 -4.42
CA GLU A 93 8.29 15.60 -4.45
C GLU A 93 8.20 16.14 -3.03
N LYS A 94 8.50 17.44 -2.88
CA LYS A 94 8.35 18.12 -1.60
C LYS A 94 6.86 18.24 -1.29
N LYS A 95 6.44 17.81 -0.09
CA LYS A 95 5.09 18.07 0.39
C LYS A 95 4.90 19.57 0.58
N ASN A 96 3.79 20.12 0.12
CA ASN A 96 3.49 21.55 0.20
C ASN A 96 3.16 22.06 1.62
N GLU A 97 3.24 21.20 2.64
CA GLU A 97 2.96 21.55 4.03
C GLU A 97 3.99 20.92 4.99
N ASN A 98 4.30 21.64 6.07
CA ASN A 98 5.12 21.19 7.19
C ASN A 98 4.41 20.03 7.88
N ILE A 99 4.57 18.81 7.36
CA ILE A 99 4.17 17.61 8.10
C ILE A 99 5.22 17.42 9.20
N GLU A 100 4.95 17.97 10.39
CA GLU A 100 5.61 17.53 11.61
C GLU A 100 5.27 16.06 11.80
N TYR A 101 6.19 15.19 11.40
CA TYR A 101 6.24 13.87 11.99
C TYR A 101 6.67 14.10 13.44
N SER A 102 5.74 13.98 14.38
CA SER A 102 6.10 13.90 15.80
C SER A 102 7.12 12.78 15.93
N GLN A 103 8.36 13.14 16.23
CA GLN A 103 9.39 12.17 16.55
C GLN A 103 8.89 11.38 17.75
N VAL A 104 8.92 10.05 17.62
CA VAL A 104 8.82 9.12 18.74
C VAL A 104 9.98 9.39 19.70
#